data_AF-A0A1D2NMQ4-F1
#
_entry.id   AF-A0A1D2NMQ4-F1
#
_cell.length_a   1.000
_cell.length_b   1.000
_cell.length_c   1.000
_cell.angle_alpha   90.00
_cell.angle_beta   90.00
_cell.angle_gamma   90.00
#
_symmetry.space_group_name_H-M   'P 1'
#
loop_
_entity.id
_entity.type
_entity.pdbx_description
1 polymer ?
#
loop_
_entity_poly.entity_id
_entity_poly.type
_entity_poly.pdbx_seq_one_letter_code
_entity_poly.pdbx_strand_id
1 'polypeptide(L)'
;MASRGGPTVEGTDGTDFMHRQRVASQYQLSALNKSRLKSCIFVHILLFFILLLKLTPDVLDRLDIFVLELEELEVPKPLKWEFWYIISFPVAFVGLSAVRRNNIQAMQIYLGGTIANAVVPVLLGMYTYFGDVYTYVNTKSMKDIQVWQGYPYGVLWYIFLLIAMQVHVFSIIFASKLVTAWRLKGSGAKKTE
;
A
#
# COMPACT_ATOMS: atom_id res chain seq x y z
N MET A 1 -17.87 -4.78 44.84
CA MET A 1 -19.14 -5.09 44.17
C MET A 1 -19.55 -3.85 43.38
N ALA A 2 -19.57 -3.93 42.05
CA ALA A 2 -19.98 -2.81 41.20
C ALA A 2 -21.49 -2.56 41.37
N SER A 3 -21.86 -1.32 41.62
CA SER A 3 -23.23 -0.88 41.93
C SER A 3 -24.20 -1.23 40.81
N ARG A 4 -25.19 -2.09 41.11
CA ARG A 4 -26.32 -2.48 40.23
C ARG A 4 -27.36 -1.37 39.99
N GLY A 5 -27.03 -0.11 40.24
CA GLY A 5 -27.99 1.01 40.19
C GLY A 5 -27.34 2.37 39.92
N GLY A 6 -26.23 2.40 39.18
CA GLY A 6 -25.71 3.67 38.67
C GLY A 6 -26.70 4.30 37.67
N PRO A 7 -26.69 5.63 37.49
CA PRO A 7 -27.64 6.33 36.62
C PRO A 7 -27.58 5.73 35.21
N THR A 8 -28.64 5.03 34.82
CA THR A 8 -28.84 4.60 33.43
C THR A 8 -29.35 5.78 32.62
N VAL A 9 -28.97 5.83 31.34
CA VAL A 9 -29.50 6.84 30.42
C VAL A 9 -31.03 6.65 30.36
N GLU A 10 -31.79 7.74 30.33
CA GLU A 10 -33.26 7.69 30.29
C GLU A 10 -33.71 6.80 29.11
N GLY A 11 -34.43 5.71 29.40
CA GLY A 11 -34.90 4.73 28.40
C GLY A 11 -34.05 3.46 28.22
N THR A 12 -33.04 3.19 29.05
CA THR A 12 -32.31 1.88 29.06
C THR A 12 -32.33 1.23 30.45
N ASP A 13 -32.52 -0.09 30.47
CA ASP A 13 -32.51 -0.94 31.67
C ASP A 13 -31.09 -1.37 32.08
N GLY A 14 -30.05 -0.85 31.41
CA GLY A 14 -28.65 -1.17 31.65
C GLY A 14 -28.19 -2.55 31.15
N THR A 15 -29.07 -3.36 30.56
CA THR A 15 -28.72 -4.68 30.00
C THR A 15 -28.02 -4.59 28.65
N ASP A 16 -28.08 -3.42 28.00
CA ASP A 16 -27.53 -3.16 26.67
C ASP A 16 -26.04 -2.80 26.66
N PHE A 17 -25.39 -2.72 27.83
CA PHE A 17 -23.97 -2.39 27.97
C PHE A 17 -23.06 -3.25 27.08
N MET A 18 -23.26 -4.57 27.07
CA MET A 18 -22.45 -5.49 26.26
C MET A 18 -22.60 -5.23 24.75
N HIS A 19 -23.82 -4.88 24.33
CA HIS A 19 -24.09 -4.53 22.93
C HIS A 19 -23.40 -3.20 22.57
N ARG A 20 -23.56 -2.16 23.40
CA ARG A 20 -22.91 -0.85 23.19
C ARG A 20 -21.38 -0.96 23.14
N GLN A 21 -20.78 -1.74 24.03
CA GLN A 21 -19.33 -1.95 24.06
C GLN A 21 -18.82 -2.67 22.79
N ARG A 22 -19.57 -3.67 22.30
CA ARG A 22 -19.26 -4.36 21.05
C ARG A 22 -19.35 -3.42 19.84
N VAL A 23 -20.38 -2.58 19.78
CA VAL A 23 -20.55 -1.61 18.69
C VAL A 23 -19.43 -0.55 18.72
N ALA A 24 -19.12 0.00 19.90
CA ALA A 24 -18.06 1.00 20.07
C ALA A 24 -16.67 0.46 19.64
N SER A 25 -16.33 -0.77 20.05
CA SER A 25 -15.06 -1.40 19.66
C SER A 25 -14.94 -1.63 18.15
N GLN A 26 -16.05 -1.96 17.46
CA GLN A 26 -16.07 -2.06 16.01
C GLN A 26 -15.84 -0.71 15.31
N TYR A 27 -16.46 0.37 15.80
CA TYR A 27 -16.23 1.71 15.25
C TYR A 27 -14.79 2.16 15.44
N GLN A 28 -14.22 1.93 16.63
CA GLN A 28 -12.82 2.24 16.91
C GLN A 28 -11.86 1.45 16.00
N LEU A 29 -12.10 0.15 15.81
CA LEU A 29 -11.29 -0.69 14.94
C LEU A 29 -11.39 -0.27 13.47
N SER A 30 -12.58 0.08 13.00
CA SER A 30 -12.81 0.61 11.66
C SER A 30 -12.08 1.93 11.45
N ALA A 31 -12.23 2.88 12.38
CA ALA A 31 -11.54 4.18 12.32
C ALA A 31 -10.02 4.03 12.31
N LEU A 32 -9.47 3.15 13.17
CA LEU A 32 -8.03 2.89 13.24
C LEU A 32 -7.48 2.31 11.94
N ASN A 33 -8.12 1.27 11.39
CA ASN A 33 -7.66 0.64 10.15
C ASN A 33 -7.82 1.57 8.93
N LYS A 34 -8.83 2.45 8.92
CA LYS A 34 -8.93 3.51 7.89
C LYS A 34 -7.75 4.47 7.95
N SER A 35 -7.37 4.91 9.16
CA SER A 35 -6.22 5.82 9.32
C SER A 35 -4.95 5.15 8.81
N ARG A 36 -4.69 3.92 9.27
CA ARG A 36 -3.52 3.12 8.87
C ARG A 36 -3.47 2.87 7.37
N LEU A 37 -4.60 2.49 6.76
CA LEU A 37 -4.68 2.29 5.31
C LEU A 37 -4.39 3.59 4.55
N LYS A 38 -4.91 4.73 4.99
CA LYS A 38 -4.61 6.05 4.38
C LYS A 38 -3.12 6.37 4.48
N SER A 39 -2.46 6.07 5.60
CA SER A 39 -1.01 6.22 5.73
C SER A 39 -0.26 5.32 4.75
N CYS A 40 -0.65 4.05 4.60
CA CYS A 40 -0.04 3.16 3.60
C CYS A 40 -0.23 3.68 2.18
N ILE A 41 -1.43 4.16 1.82
CA ILE A 41 -1.70 4.75 0.50
C ILE A 41 -0.85 6.00 0.28
N PHE A 42 -0.71 6.86 1.29
CA PHE A 42 0.15 8.04 1.21
C PHE A 42 1.61 7.66 0.92
N VAL A 43 2.17 6.70 1.67
CA VAL A 43 3.54 6.21 1.43
C VAL A 43 3.65 5.56 0.04
N HIS A 44 2.65 4.82 -0.41
CA HIS A 44 2.63 4.26 -1.76
C HIS A 44 2.69 5.34 -2.85
N ILE A 45 1.95 6.45 -2.68
CA ILE A 45 2.01 7.60 -3.59
C ILE A 45 3.42 8.23 -3.60
N LEU A 46 4.10 8.33 -2.45
CA LEU A 46 5.49 8.79 -2.42
C LEU A 46 6.43 7.84 -3.17
N LEU A 47 6.29 6.52 -2.97
CA LEU A 47 7.06 5.51 -3.71
C LEU A 47 6.79 5.58 -5.21
N PHE A 48 5.54 5.85 -5.61
CA PHE A 48 5.20 6.08 -7.01
C PHE A 48 5.99 7.26 -7.59
N PHE A 49 6.06 8.39 -6.90
CA PHE A 49 6.84 9.54 -7.38
C PHE A 49 8.34 9.25 -7.44
N ILE A 50 8.91 8.48 -6.51
CA ILE A 50 10.31 8.04 -6.58
C ILE A 50 10.55 7.23 -7.86
N LEU A 51 9.67 6.27 -8.17
CA LEU A 51 9.81 5.50 -9.40
C LEU A 51 9.57 6.35 -10.65
N LEU A 52 8.61 7.27 -10.61
CA LEU A 52 8.33 8.19 -11.72
C LEU A 52 9.54 9.06 -12.04
N LEU A 53 10.25 9.57 -11.03
CA LEU A 53 11.50 10.31 -11.22
C LEU A 53 12.55 9.47 -11.94
N LYS A 54 12.72 8.19 -11.56
CA LYS A 54 13.64 7.28 -12.26
C LYS A 54 13.25 7.04 -13.72
N LEU A 55 11.95 7.05 -14.02
CA LEU A 55 11.44 6.85 -15.39
C LEU A 55 11.44 8.12 -16.23
N THR A 56 11.70 9.28 -15.61
CA THR A 56 11.57 10.58 -16.27
C THR A 56 12.51 10.73 -17.48
N PRO A 57 13.81 10.38 -17.42
CA PRO A 57 14.69 10.49 -18.58
C PRO A 57 14.17 9.71 -19.80
N ASP A 58 13.75 8.46 -19.60
CA ASP A 58 13.20 7.62 -20.69
C ASP A 58 11.88 8.15 -21.25
N VAL A 59 11.04 8.78 -20.41
CA VAL A 59 9.80 9.40 -20.88
C VAL A 59 10.10 10.66 -21.70
N LEU A 60 11.08 11.48 -21.28
CA LEU A 60 11.49 12.68 -22.01
C LEU A 60 12.12 12.33 -23.37
N ASP A 61 12.98 11.32 -23.41
CA ASP A 61 13.56 10.78 -24.65
C ASP A 61 12.47 10.40 -25.67
N ARG A 62 11.41 9.70 -25.21
CA ARG A 62 10.29 9.30 -26.09
C ARG A 62 9.44 10.46 -26.59
N LEU A 63 9.52 11.62 -25.93
CA LEU A 63 8.86 12.86 -26.33
C LEU A 63 9.77 13.76 -27.16
N ASP A 64 10.99 13.30 -27.50
CA ASP A 64 12.01 14.07 -28.22
C ASP A 64 12.43 15.35 -27.45
N ILE A 65 12.41 15.29 -26.11
CA ILE A 65 12.83 16.38 -25.22
C ILE A 65 14.18 16.02 -24.61
N PHE A 66 15.23 16.77 -24.96
CA PHE A 66 16.58 16.55 -24.44
C PHE A 66 16.90 17.52 -23.28
N VAL A 67 17.32 16.97 -22.15
CA VAL A 67 17.81 17.71 -20.98
C VAL A 67 19.17 17.16 -20.59
N LEU A 68 20.23 17.95 -20.78
CA LEU A 68 21.62 17.49 -20.64
C LEU A 68 21.90 16.96 -19.23
N GLU A 69 21.46 17.67 -18.19
CA GLU A 69 21.69 17.31 -16.78
C GLU A 69 21.03 15.98 -16.40
N LEU A 70 19.94 15.60 -17.08
CA LEU A 70 19.27 14.33 -16.85
C LEU A 70 19.95 13.17 -17.59
N GLU A 71 20.52 13.43 -18.75
CA GLU A 71 21.27 12.42 -19.52
C GLU A 71 22.62 12.11 -18.88
N GLU A 72 23.31 13.13 -18.35
CA GLU A 72 24.56 12.98 -17.59
C GLU A 72 24.41 12.13 -16.32
N LEU A 73 23.18 11.98 -15.81
CA LEU A 73 22.91 11.12 -14.66
C LEU A 73 23.06 9.62 -15.02
N GLU A 74 23.08 9.28 -16.32
CA GLU A 74 23.23 7.92 -16.86
C GLU A 74 22.29 6.92 -16.16
N VAL A 75 21.03 7.33 -15.93
CA VAL A 75 20.05 6.50 -15.23
C VAL A 75 19.79 5.23 -16.07
N PRO A 76 19.93 4.03 -15.49
CA PRO A 76 19.70 2.82 -16.25
C PRO A 76 18.28 2.74 -16.84
N LYS A 77 18.21 2.26 -18.08
CA LYS A 77 16.96 2.20 -18.82
C LYS A 77 15.87 1.44 -18.06
N PRO A 78 14.61 1.87 -18.17
CA PRO A 78 13.52 1.25 -17.44
C PRO A 78 13.26 -0.23 -17.79
N LEU A 79 12.93 -0.99 -16.76
CA LEU A 79 12.47 -2.37 -16.90
C LEU A 79 10.95 -2.44 -16.98
N LYS A 80 10.44 -3.50 -17.60
CA LYS A 80 8.99 -3.68 -17.81
C LYS A 80 8.18 -3.67 -16.51
N TRP A 81 8.73 -4.23 -15.42
CA TRP A 81 8.04 -4.27 -14.13
C TRP A 81 7.85 -2.86 -13.53
N GLU A 82 8.72 -1.90 -13.85
CA GLU A 82 8.65 -0.53 -13.35
C GLU A 82 7.48 0.21 -14.00
N PHE A 83 7.33 0.08 -15.31
CA PHE A 83 6.16 0.60 -16.03
C PHE A 83 4.86 -0.05 -15.55
N TRP A 84 4.89 -1.35 -15.27
CA TRP A 84 3.73 -2.04 -14.70
C TRP A 84 3.40 -1.50 -13.31
N TYR A 85 4.38 -1.27 -12.45
CA TYR A 85 4.16 -0.75 -11.11
C TYR A 85 3.43 0.61 -11.11
N ILE A 86 3.70 1.50 -12.07
CA ILE A 86 2.98 2.79 -12.21
C ILE A 86 1.46 2.60 -12.30
N ILE A 87 0.98 1.50 -12.89
CA ILE A 87 -0.45 1.21 -13.04
C ILE A 87 -1.16 1.09 -11.68
N SER A 88 -0.42 0.86 -10.58
CA SER A 88 -0.99 0.87 -9.22
C SER A 88 -1.40 2.26 -8.72
N PHE A 89 -0.92 3.36 -9.33
CA PHE A 89 -1.25 4.72 -8.87
C PHE A 89 -2.74 5.05 -8.97
N PRO A 90 -3.45 4.82 -10.09
CA PRO A 90 -4.91 4.94 -10.16
C PRO A 90 -5.65 4.09 -9.11
N VAL A 91 -5.14 2.89 -8.81
CA VAL A 91 -5.75 1.98 -7.83
C VAL A 91 -5.74 2.60 -6.42
N ALA A 92 -4.72 3.37 -6.07
CA ALA A 92 -4.63 4.08 -4.80
C ALA A 92 -5.85 4.98 -4.53
N PHE A 93 -6.34 5.68 -5.56
CA PHE A 93 -7.51 6.56 -5.46
C PHE A 93 -8.82 5.79 -5.27
N VAL A 94 -8.94 4.60 -5.85
CA VAL A 94 -10.06 3.69 -5.58
C VAL A 94 -10.09 3.33 -4.09
N GLY A 95 -8.93 3.04 -3.49
CA GLY A 95 -8.80 2.78 -2.05
C GLY A 95 -9.23 3.98 -1.19
N LEU A 96 -8.78 5.19 -1.52
CA LEU A 96 -9.19 6.41 -0.81
C LEU A 96 -10.70 6.67 -0.90
N SER A 97 -11.27 6.49 -2.09
CA SER A 97 -12.71 6.61 -2.31
C SER A 97 -13.51 5.58 -1.51
N ALA A 98 -13.04 4.32 -1.49
CA ALA A 98 -13.64 3.24 -0.72
C ALA A 98 -13.64 3.54 0.79
N VAL A 99 -12.53 4.04 1.34
CA VAL A 99 -12.40 4.46 2.75
C VAL A 99 -13.39 5.58 3.10
N ARG A 100 -13.54 6.58 2.22
CA ARG A 100 -14.45 7.72 2.45
C ARG A 100 -15.91 7.27 2.51
N ARG A 101 -16.31 6.33 1.65
CA ARG A 101 -17.71 5.90 1.49
C ARG A 101 -18.08 4.60 2.22
N ASN A 102 -17.13 3.94 2.90
CA ASN A 102 -17.28 2.56 3.39
C ASN A 102 -17.74 1.59 2.30
N ASN A 103 -17.30 1.80 1.06
CA ASN A 103 -17.77 1.02 -0.08
C ASN A 103 -16.99 -0.30 -0.17
N ILE A 104 -17.68 -1.41 0.13
CA ILE A 104 -17.09 -2.76 0.13
C ILE A 104 -16.61 -3.16 -1.27
N GLN A 105 -17.41 -2.93 -2.32
CA GLN A 105 -17.06 -3.31 -3.69
C GLN A 105 -15.80 -2.56 -4.15
N ALA A 106 -15.76 -1.24 -3.92
CA ALA A 106 -14.57 -0.44 -4.24
C ALA A 106 -13.34 -0.89 -3.45
N MET A 107 -13.51 -1.31 -2.19
CA MET A 107 -12.40 -1.86 -1.40
C MET A 107 -11.91 -3.22 -1.91
N GLN A 108 -12.81 -4.06 -2.44
CA GLN A 108 -12.42 -5.31 -3.09
C GLN A 108 -11.68 -5.07 -4.41
N ILE A 109 -12.11 -4.09 -5.20
CA ILE A 109 -11.40 -3.64 -6.40
C ILE A 109 -10.00 -3.13 -6.02
N TYR A 110 -9.90 -2.31 -4.97
CA TYR A 110 -8.62 -1.85 -4.44
C TYR A 110 -7.72 -3.04 -4.05
N LEU A 111 -8.22 -4.02 -3.29
CA LEU A 111 -7.45 -5.21 -2.92
C LEU A 111 -6.92 -5.98 -4.13
N GLY A 112 -7.78 -6.30 -5.09
CA GLY A 112 -7.37 -7.01 -6.31
C GLY A 112 -6.38 -6.20 -7.15
N GLY A 113 -6.64 -4.90 -7.30
CA GLY A 113 -5.78 -3.98 -8.03
C GLY A 113 -4.39 -3.82 -7.39
N THR A 114 -4.31 -3.75 -6.06
CA THR A 114 -3.03 -3.68 -5.32
C THR A 114 -2.22 -4.97 -5.48
N ILE A 115 -2.87 -6.13 -5.41
CA ILE A 115 -2.18 -7.41 -5.63
C ILE A 115 -1.62 -7.47 -7.07
N ALA A 116 -2.48 -7.23 -8.06
CA ALA A 116 -2.12 -7.38 -9.47
C ALA A 116 -1.11 -6.33 -9.97
N ASN A 117 -1.24 -5.08 -9.55
CA ASN A 117 -0.46 -3.96 -10.12
C ASN A 117 0.61 -3.40 -9.20
N ALA A 118 0.67 -3.84 -7.93
CA ALA A 118 1.67 -3.37 -6.99
C ALA A 118 2.53 -4.53 -6.45
N VAL A 119 1.90 -5.57 -5.89
CA VAL A 119 2.63 -6.71 -5.32
C VAL A 119 3.35 -7.53 -6.39
N VAL A 120 2.65 -7.92 -7.47
CA VAL A 120 3.24 -8.71 -8.56
C VAL A 120 4.46 -8.02 -9.19
N PRO A 121 4.39 -6.75 -9.66
CA PRO A 121 5.57 -6.10 -10.22
C PRO A 121 6.71 -5.89 -9.20
N VAL A 122 6.41 -5.69 -7.91
CA VAL A 122 7.46 -5.64 -6.86
C VAL A 122 8.16 -6.99 -6.72
N LEU A 123 7.43 -8.10 -6.71
CA LEU A 123 8.01 -9.45 -6.67
C LEU A 123 8.87 -9.74 -7.91
N LEU A 124 8.41 -9.30 -9.09
CA LEU A 124 9.21 -9.40 -10.31
C LEU A 124 10.49 -8.58 -10.23
N GLY A 125 10.43 -7.34 -9.72
CA GLY A 125 11.62 -6.52 -9.50
C GLY A 125 12.59 -7.16 -8.50
N MET A 126 12.08 -7.74 -7.40
CA MET A 126 12.90 -8.49 -6.44
C MET A 126 13.58 -9.69 -7.09
N TYR A 127 12.88 -10.44 -7.93
CA TYR A 127 13.45 -11.54 -8.69
C TYR A 127 14.54 -11.06 -9.65
N THR A 128 14.30 -9.95 -10.37
CA THR A 128 15.27 -9.39 -11.32
C THR A 128 16.59 -9.01 -10.65
N TYR A 129 16.55 -8.33 -9.51
CA TYR A 129 17.77 -7.87 -8.83
C TYR A 129 18.35 -8.88 -7.83
N PHE A 130 17.72 -10.04 -7.64
CA PHE A 130 18.15 -11.00 -6.63
C PHE A 130 19.60 -11.46 -6.83
N GLY A 131 20.00 -11.73 -8.08
CA GLY A 131 21.37 -12.15 -8.41
C GLY A 131 22.41 -11.10 -8.01
N ASP A 132 22.22 -9.86 -8.45
CA ASP A 132 23.11 -8.73 -8.14
C ASP A 132 23.24 -8.51 -6.63
N VAL A 133 22.11 -8.52 -5.93
CA VAL A 133 22.08 -8.34 -4.47
C VAL A 133 22.78 -9.49 -3.76
N TYR A 134 22.50 -10.72 -4.16
CA TYR A 134 23.15 -11.91 -3.60
C TYR A 134 24.66 -11.85 -3.79
N THR A 135 25.12 -11.55 -5.00
CA THR A 135 26.55 -11.43 -5.31
C THR A 135 27.20 -10.33 -4.49
N TYR A 136 26.61 -9.12 -4.46
CA TYR A 136 27.17 -7.99 -3.72
C TYR A 136 27.21 -8.25 -2.22
N VAL A 137 26.14 -8.78 -1.63
CA VAL A 137 26.07 -9.02 -0.18
C VAL A 137 27.13 -10.02 0.28
N ASN A 138 27.35 -11.08 -0.49
CA ASN A 138 28.27 -12.16 -0.14
C ASN A 138 29.73 -11.86 -0.46
N THR A 139 30.00 -11.23 -1.61
CA THR A 139 31.38 -11.05 -2.10
C THR A 139 31.91 -9.63 -1.90
N LYS A 140 31.03 -8.65 -1.67
CA LYS A 140 31.34 -7.20 -1.74
C LYS A 140 31.93 -6.76 -3.08
N SER A 141 31.89 -7.60 -4.10
CA SER A 141 32.39 -7.31 -5.44
C SER A 141 31.35 -6.56 -6.26
N MET A 142 31.82 -5.60 -7.07
CA MET A 142 31.01 -4.91 -8.08
C MET A 142 31.30 -5.37 -9.51
N LYS A 143 32.17 -6.38 -9.71
CA LYS A 143 32.66 -6.76 -11.05
C LYS A 143 31.58 -7.34 -11.98
N ASP A 144 30.60 -8.04 -11.42
CA ASP A 144 29.62 -8.83 -12.19
C ASP A 144 28.17 -8.43 -11.90
N ILE A 145 27.96 -7.18 -11.45
CA ILE A 145 26.64 -6.65 -11.09
C ILE A 145 26.43 -5.29 -11.74
N GLN A 146 25.17 -4.88 -11.88
CA GLN A 146 24.87 -3.57 -12.41
C GLN A 146 25.26 -2.46 -11.41
N VAL A 147 25.93 -1.42 -11.90
CA VAL A 147 26.38 -0.26 -11.14
C VAL A 147 25.75 1.00 -11.70
N TRP A 148 25.41 1.95 -10.83
CA TRP A 148 24.98 3.30 -11.20
C TRP A 148 25.69 4.31 -10.31
N GLN A 149 26.42 5.26 -10.92
CA GLN A 149 27.18 6.30 -10.21
C GLN A 149 28.13 5.73 -9.13
N GLY A 150 28.74 4.58 -9.40
CA GLY A 150 29.66 3.89 -8.47
C GLY A 150 28.99 3.08 -7.36
N TYR A 151 27.66 2.97 -7.34
CA TYR A 151 26.90 2.20 -6.36
C TYR A 151 26.24 0.96 -6.97
N PRO A 152 26.08 -0.15 -6.20
CA PRO A 152 25.43 -1.36 -6.68
C PRO A 152 23.93 -1.09 -6.92
N TYR A 153 23.56 -0.98 -8.19
CA TYR A 153 22.23 -0.50 -8.61
C TYR A 153 21.12 -1.40 -8.09
N GLY A 154 21.29 -2.72 -8.23
CA GLY A 154 20.31 -3.71 -7.74
C GLY A 154 20.06 -3.61 -6.24
N VAL A 155 21.08 -3.29 -5.43
CA VAL A 155 20.97 -3.13 -3.97
C VAL A 155 20.19 -1.87 -3.60
N LEU A 156 20.47 -0.75 -4.27
CA LEU A 156 19.72 0.49 -4.06
C LEU A 156 18.23 0.29 -4.32
N TRP A 157 17.89 -0.36 -5.45
CA TRP A 157 16.50 -0.66 -5.79
C TRP A 157 15.88 -1.75 -4.91
N TYR A 158 16.67 -2.65 -4.36
CA TYR A 158 16.15 -3.64 -3.40
C TYR A 158 15.60 -2.99 -2.13
N ILE A 159 16.21 -1.90 -1.66
CA ILE A 159 15.70 -1.13 -0.50
C ILE A 159 14.30 -0.58 -0.82
N PHE A 160 14.15 0.04 -2.00
CA PHE A 160 12.85 0.51 -2.48
C PHE A 160 11.82 -0.63 -2.54
N LEU A 161 12.20 -1.77 -3.12
CA LEU A 161 11.32 -2.93 -3.30
C LEU A 161 10.87 -3.52 -1.96
N LEU A 162 11.76 -3.62 -0.97
CA LEU A 162 11.42 -4.11 0.38
C LEU A 162 10.42 -3.19 1.07
N ILE A 163 10.64 -1.87 1.01
CA ILE A 163 9.71 -0.88 1.58
C ILE A 163 8.37 -0.94 0.86
N ALA A 164 8.37 -1.00 -0.48
CA ALA A 164 7.16 -1.13 -1.29
C ALA A 164 6.37 -2.39 -0.91
N MET A 165 7.05 -3.54 -0.81
CA MET A 165 6.42 -4.80 -0.41
C MET A 165 5.76 -4.69 0.97
N GLN A 166 6.46 -4.12 1.95
CA GLN A 166 5.93 -3.93 3.30
C GLN A 166 4.67 -3.04 3.30
N VAL A 167 4.70 -1.92 2.56
CA VAL A 167 3.56 -1.02 2.41
C VAL A 167 2.35 -1.73 1.78
N HIS A 168 2.57 -2.55 0.76
CA HIS A 168 1.50 -3.27 0.08
C HIS A 168 0.91 -4.40 0.92
N VAL A 169 1.74 -5.15 1.63
CA VAL A 169 1.27 -6.18 2.58
C VAL A 169 0.41 -5.55 3.67
N PHE A 170 0.85 -4.44 4.28
CA PHE A 170 0.04 -3.75 5.28
C PHE A 170 -1.25 -3.16 4.70
N SER A 171 -1.20 -2.62 3.49
CA SER A 171 -2.39 -2.13 2.78
C SER A 171 -3.44 -3.24 2.62
N ILE A 172 -3.02 -4.43 2.19
CA ILE A 172 -3.88 -5.60 2.03
C ILE A 172 -4.48 -6.04 3.38
N ILE A 173 -3.66 -6.09 4.43
CA ILE A 173 -4.12 -6.47 5.78
C ILE A 173 -5.19 -5.49 6.29
N PHE A 174 -4.93 -4.18 6.21
CA PHE A 174 -5.87 -3.17 6.72
C PHE A 174 -7.14 -3.10 5.87
N ALA A 175 -7.03 -3.17 4.54
CA ALA A 175 -8.17 -3.22 3.64
C ALA A 175 -9.05 -4.46 3.89
N SER A 176 -8.44 -5.63 4.09
CA SER A 176 -9.16 -6.87 4.41
C SER A 176 -9.91 -6.76 5.74
N LYS A 177 -9.27 -6.19 6.78
CA LYS A 177 -9.94 -5.91 8.07
C LYS A 177 -11.13 -4.97 7.91
N LEU A 178 -11.03 -3.95 7.04
CA LEU A 178 -12.12 -3.02 6.76
C LEU A 178 -13.28 -3.70 6.03
N VAL A 179 -13.02 -4.53 5.03
CA VAL A 179 -14.06 -5.31 4.33
C VAL A 179 -14.84 -6.16 5.33
N THR A 180 -14.15 -6.88 6.20
CA THR A 180 -14.79 -7.70 7.24
C THR A 180 -15.63 -6.84 8.18
N ALA A 181 -15.09 -5.72 8.68
CA ALA A 181 -15.80 -4.82 9.58
C ALA A 181 -17.08 -4.22 8.94
N TRP A 182 -17.02 -3.82 7.67
CA TRP A 182 -18.16 -3.21 6.98
C TRP A 182 -19.24 -4.22 6.61
N ARG A 183 -18.87 -5.46 6.28
CA ARG A 183 -19.85 -6.54 6.05
C ARG A 183 -20.65 -6.89 7.30
N LEU A 184 -19.96 -7.01 8.45
CA LEU A 184 -20.62 -7.29 9.73
C LEU A 184 -21.66 -6.22 10.09
N LYS A 185 -21.38 -4.94 9.77
CA LYS A 185 -22.35 -3.85 9.95
C LYS A 185 -23.57 -4.01 9.04
N GLY A 186 -23.38 -4.33 7.77
CA GLY A 186 -24.47 -4.52 6.81
C GLY A 186 -25.37 -5.71 7.13
N SER A 187 -24.80 -6.82 7.62
CA SER A 187 -25.55 -8.01 8.03
C SER A 187 -26.28 -7.84 9.37
N GLY A 188 -25.74 -7.02 10.27
CA GLY A 188 -26.40 -6.69 11.54
C GLY A 188 -27.64 -5.81 11.35
N ALA A 189 -27.57 -4.83 10.45
CA ALA A 189 -28.70 -3.93 10.14
C ALA A 189 -29.90 -4.68 9.52
N LYS A 190 -29.65 -5.64 8.63
CA LYS A 190 -30.69 -6.45 7.96
C LYS A 190 -31.43 -7.45 8.87
N LYS A 191 -30.94 -7.72 10.08
CA LYS A 191 -31.60 -8.65 11.03
C LYS A 191 -32.53 -7.94 12.03
N THR A 192 -32.58 -6.62 11.99
CA THR A 192 -33.35 -5.76 12.90
C THR A 192 -34.51 -5.03 12.20
N GLU A 193 -34.77 -5.35 10.93
CA GLU A 193 -36.00 -5.02 10.19
C GLU A 193 -36.85 -6.28 10.06
#